data_AF-A0A1V9Z3F4-F1
#
_entry.id   AF-A0A1V9Z3F4-F1
#
_cell.length_a   1.000
_cell.length_b   1.000
_cell.length_c   1.000
_cell.angle_alpha   90.00
_cell.angle_beta   90.00
_cell.angle_gamma   90.00
#
_symmetry.space_group_name_H-M   'P 1'
#
loop_
_entity.id
_entity.type
_entity.pdbx_description
1 polymer ?
#
loop_
_entity_poly.entity_id
_entity_poly.type
_entity_poly.pdbx_seq_one_letter_code
_entity_poly.pdbx_strand_id
1 'polypeptide(L)'
;MTKDYDPSGDPTDGEDELRMAARAGILLLEQNAELETTVETLNTELLRYQHQYRELAMEVEVLRDQRKEAVLEVQEAHRDIKHLKSQILHEHCEWERIHDELMDTIDHLRTDLHVAKTTQATADIDNQSEDGSRSSISGSTSYVSSHDAPGVPMVEMDMYDAVCCENAELHAQLRRAHDELAQAQLERGRARALELQAQNLERQVLTVQKEKRALKEEQDEERLLIESLRAMVQTYKKIADSRPFSMECTCALKDTPDDQGDSVAAPPPSLHDDMVQANFALKDEIASLKQQLAAVQALPPPPASDATLQARIADLESRLDATSCTLQHTKQQWLAAVAMQKEAQECCASAQAEISRLNDLLSHQVRHLADPSEPPRKLQRLDGDWVQDHGVHPAPPGDLNSPLIQCLLEHWTRDKVQRRALAEWLQGVVCENASGPPTLRLDRLSSEVSAGFVQLLVPILRQVHGVNVTIMKRASMHVLSDLILDVSKAKVPIATSTPHFLVDRLVSVAASSTSSFSF
;
A
#
# COMPACT_ATOMS: atom_id res chain seq x y z
N MET A 1 17.03 -84.71 -1.45
CA MET A 1 18.45 -84.32 -1.51
C MET A 1 18.85 -83.83 -0.13
N THR A 2 19.24 -84.79 0.72
CA THR A 2 19.80 -84.58 2.05
C THR A 2 21.24 -84.14 1.88
N LYS A 3 21.54 -82.90 2.26
CA LYS A 3 22.89 -82.33 2.21
C LYS A 3 23.63 -82.85 3.43
N ASP A 4 24.58 -83.76 3.20
CA ASP A 4 25.44 -84.33 4.23
C ASP A 4 26.16 -83.19 4.97
N TYR A 5 25.94 -83.14 6.29
CA TYR A 5 26.48 -82.15 7.20
C TYR A 5 27.92 -82.58 7.53
N ASP A 6 28.90 -81.90 6.93
CA ASP A 6 30.32 -82.15 7.16
C ASP A 6 30.72 -81.53 8.52
N PRO A 7 31.04 -82.32 9.57
CA PRO A 7 31.20 -81.82 10.93
C PRO A 7 32.61 -81.29 11.22
N SER A 8 33.43 -81.04 10.19
CA SER A 8 34.78 -80.48 10.33
C SER A 8 34.84 -78.96 10.22
N GLY A 9 33.72 -78.26 10.46
CA GLY A 9 33.69 -76.79 10.52
C GLY A 9 34.59 -76.30 11.66
N ASP A 10 35.63 -75.55 11.29
CA ASP A 10 36.57 -74.93 12.22
C ASP A 10 35.78 -74.07 13.24
N PRO A 11 35.82 -74.37 14.55
CA PRO A 11 34.98 -73.71 15.56
C PRO A 11 35.24 -72.19 15.71
N THR A 12 36.22 -71.64 14.99
CA THR A 12 36.52 -70.21 14.95
C THR A 12 35.58 -69.41 14.05
N ASP A 13 34.93 -70.03 13.06
CA ASP A 13 34.11 -69.30 12.06
C ASP A 13 32.82 -68.69 12.67
N GLY A 14 32.19 -69.40 13.62
CA GLY A 14 30.99 -68.91 14.31
C GLY A 14 31.25 -67.76 15.28
N GLU A 15 32.48 -67.63 15.82
CA GLU A 15 32.82 -66.52 16.72
C GLU A 15 32.97 -65.20 15.96
N ASP A 16 33.53 -65.24 14.74
CA ASP A 16 33.67 -64.06 13.89
C ASP A 16 32.32 -63.58 13.34
N GLU A 17 31.39 -64.49 13.02
CA GLU A 17 30.01 -64.13 12.67
C GLU A 17 29.29 -63.42 13.81
N LEU A 18 29.41 -63.91 15.05
CA LEU A 18 28.83 -63.25 16.22
C LEU A 18 29.42 -61.86 16.47
N ARG A 19 30.74 -61.69 16.27
CA ARG A 19 31.39 -60.38 16.38
C ARG A 19 30.93 -59.41 15.29
N MET A 20 30.76 -59.88 14.06
CA MET A 20 30.20 -59.07 12.96
C MET A 20 28.75 -58.67 13.25
N ALA A 21 27.92 -59.61 13.71
CA ALA A 21 26.54 -59.33 14.09
C ALA A 21 26.44 -58.32 15.24
N ALA A 22 27.30 -58.45 16.27
CA ALA A 22 27.34 -57.49 17.38
C ALA A 22 27.75 -56.08 16.92
N ARG A 23 28.75 -55.98 16.03
CA ARG A 23 29.17 -54.68 15.43
C ARG A 23 28.05 -54.07 14.59
N ALA A 24 27.38 -54.86 13.77
CA ALA A 24 26.22 -54.40 13.01
C ALA A 24 25.08 -53.93 13.93
N GLY A 25 24.83 -54.64 15.03
CA GLY A 25 23.86 -54.25 16.05
C GLY A 25 24.19 -52.90 16.71
N ILE A 26 25.46 -52.66 17.05
CA ILE A 26 25.91 -51.38 17.61
C ILE A 26 25.73 -50.24 16.60
N LEU A 27 26.16 -50.43 15.35
CA LEU A 27 26.00 -49.42 14.30
C LEU A 27 24.52 -49.07 14.04
N LEU A 28 23.62 -50.04 14.09
CA LEU A 28 22.18 -49.78 13.96
C LEU A 28 21.61 -48.99 15.15
N LEU A 29 22.10 -49.24 16.37
CA LEU A 29 21.70 -48.47 17.55
C LEU A 29 22.22 -47.03 17.49
N GLU A 30 23.45 -46.82 17.02
CA GLU A 30 24.02 -45.49 16.79
C GLU A 30 23.20 -44.72 15.73
N GLN A 31 22.88 -45.37 14.60
CA GLN A 31 22.01 -44.77 13.57
C GLN A 31 20.60 -44.47 14.08
N ASN A 32 20.00 -45.35 14.90
CA ASN A 32 18.70 -45.08 15.50
C ASN A 32 18.76 -43.89 16.46
N ALA A 33 19.82 -43.76 17.27
CA ALA A 33 20.00 -42.62 18.15
C ALA A 33 20.17 -41.31 17.37
N GLU A 34 20.95 -41.31 16.27
CA GLU A 34 21.05 -40.17 15.38
C GLU A 34 19.68 -39.81 14.78
N LEU A 35 18.92 -40.80 14.29
CA LEU A 35 17.57 -40.59 13.77
C LEU A 35 16.62 -40.00 14.83
N GLU A 36 16.66 -40.47 16.07
CA GLU A 36 15.87 -39.89 17.17
C GLU A 36 16.19 -38.41 17.38
N THR A 37 17.48 -38.02 17.40
CA THR A 37 17.85 -36.59 17.49
C THR A 37 17.36 -35.78 16.30
N THR A 38 17.42 -36.32 15.07
CA THR A 38 16.89 -35.64 13.89
C THR A 38 15.36 -35.46 13.96
N VAL A 39 14.63 -36.45 14.46
CA VAL A 39 13.18 -36.36 14.66
C VAL A 39 12.84 -35.32 15.70
N GLU A 40 13.58 -35.26 16.81
CA GLU A 40 13.40 -34.22 17.84
C GLU A 40 13.65 -32.82 17.29
N THR A 41 14.76 -32.61 16.57
CA THR A 41 15.05 -31.30 15.95
C THR A 41 13.97 -30.87 14.96
N LEU A 42 13.54 -31.75 14.05
CA LEU A 42 12.45 -31.47 13.11
C LEU A 42 11.13 -31.16 13.83
N ASN A 43 10.83 -31.87 14.93
CA ASN A 43 9.63 -31.59 15.73
C ASN A 43 9.70 -30.20 16.40
N THR A 44 10.87 -29.79 16.91
CA THR A 44 11.05 -28.43 17.44
C THR A 44 10.90 -27.35 16.38
N GLU A 45 11.42 -27.58 15.17
CA GLU A 45 11.25 -26.66 14.04
C GLU A 45 9.79 -26.57 13.60
N LEU A 46 9.07 -27.69 13.56
CA LEU A 46 7.65 -27.75 13.22
C LEU A 46 6.82 -26.94 14.22
N LEU A 47 7.07 -27.09 15.53
CA LEU A 47 6.41 -26.28 16.56
C LEU A 47 6.72 -24.79 16.41
N ARG A 48 7.97 -24.43 16.07
CA ARG A 48 8.36 -23.04 15.79
C ARG A 48 7.58 -22.46 14.60
N TYR A 49 7.48 -23.20 13.49
CA TYR A 49 6.72 -22.77 12.31
C TYR A 49 5.21 -22.67 12.61
N GLN A 50 4.65 -23.58 13.40
CA GLN A 50 3.26 -23.48 13.84
C GLN A 50 2.99 -22.23 14.67
N HIS A 51 3.93 -21.84 15.54
CA HIS A 51 3.82 -20.61 16.32
C HIS A 51 3.88 -19.37 15.41
N GLN A 52 4.87 -19.29 14.52
CA GLN A 52 4.99 -18.19 13.55
C GLN A 52 3.76 -18.06 12.65
N TYR A 53 3.19 -19.19 12.20
CA TYR A 53 1.96 -19.18 11.41
C TYR A 53 0.78 -18.60 12.20
N ARG A 54 0.65 -18.91 13.50
CA ARG A 54 -0.38 -18.31 14.35
C ARG A 54 -0.17 -16.80 14.53
N GLU A 55 1.06 -16.35 14.75
CA GLU A 55 1.38 -14.92 14.87
C GLU A 55 1.03 -14.16 13.59
N LEU A 56 1.47 -14.67 12.44
CA LEU A 56 1.17 -14.06 11.14
C LEU A 56 -0.34 -14.06 10.86
N ALA A 57 -1.06 -15.13 11.24
CA ALA A 57 -2.51 -15.17 11.10
C ALA A 57 -3.23 -14.12 11.95
N MET A 58 -2.76 -13.86 13.18
CA MET A 58 -3.28 -12.77 14.02
C MET A 58 -2.97 -11.40 13.42
N GLU A 59 -1.76 -11.18 12.92
CA GLU A 59 -1.36 -9.92 12.28
C GLU A 59 -2.21 -9.63 11.03
N VAL A 60 -2.46 -10.63 10.19
CA VAL A 60 -3.34 -10.50 9.02
C VAL A 60 -4.77 -10.11 9.43
N GLU A 61 -5.29 -10.66 10.53
CA GLU A 61 -6.63 -10.30 11.00
C GLU A 61 -6.68 -8.86 11.53
N VAL A 62 -5.65 -8.42 12.28
CA VAL A 62 -5.52 -7.02 12.72
C VAL A 62 -5.46 -6.07 11.52
N LEU A 63 -4.66 -6.38 10.50
CA LEU A 63 -4.58 -5.56 9.28
C LEU A 63 -5.91 -5.52 8.51
N ARG A 64 -6.67 -6.61 8.50
CA ARG A 64 -8.02 -6.63 7.92
C ARG A 64 -8.98 -5.71 8.65
N ASP A 65 -8.93 -5.68 9.98
CA ASP A 65 -9.79 -4.82 10.78
C ASP A 65 -9.40 -3.34 10.63
N GLN A 66 -8.11 -3.02 10.62
CA GLN A 66 -7.61 -1.68 10.29
C GLN A 66 -8.06 -1.22 8.90
N ARG A 67 -8.01 -2.11 7.90
CA ARG A 67 -8.51 -1.79 6.56
C ARG A 67 -10.02 -1.51 6.56
N LYS A 68 -10.82 -2.28 7.32
CA LYS A 68 -12.27 -2.02 7.44
C LYS A 68 -12.53 -0.65 8.06
N GLU A 69 -11.80 -0.30 9.12
CA GLU A 69 -11.91 0.99 9.79
C GLU A 69 -11.56 2.15 8.85
N ALA A 70 -10.43 2.08 8.15
CA ALA A 70 -10.03 3.09 7.17
C ALA A 70 -11.07 3.26 6.02
N VAL A 71 -11.70 2.17 5.58
CA VAL A 71 -12.77 2.24 4.58
C VAL A 71 -14.01 2.96 5.13
N LEU A 72 -14.37 2.74 6.39
CA LEU A 72 -15.49 3.45 7.02
C LEU A 72 -15.19 4.95 7.18
N GLU A 73 -13.98 5.31 7.58
CA GLU A 73 -13.53 6.71 7.70
C GLU A 73 -13.59 7.44 6.34
N VAL A 74 -13.10 6.80 5.27
CA VAL A 74 -13.19 7.37 3.91
C VAL A 74 -14.65 7.53 3.46
N GLN A 75 -15.53 6.60 3.81
CA GLN A 75 -16.96 6.73 3.51
C GLN A 75 -17.62 7.87 4.28
N GLU A 76 -17.24 8.09 5.54
CA GLU A 76 -17.72 9.21 6.35
C GLU A 76 -17.25 10.55 5.78
N ALA A 77 -15.96 10.70 5.52
CA ALA A 77 -15.41 11.88 4.86
C ALA A 77 -16.08 12.16 3.51
N HIS A 78 -16.43 11.13 2.74
CA HIS A 78 -17.17 11.30 1.49
C HIS A 78 -18.59 11.84 1.70
N ARG A 79 -19.29 11.41 2.76
CA ARG A 79 -20.62 11.95 3.12
C ARG A 79 -20.50 13.42 3.53
N ASP A 80 -19.47 13.77 4.31
CA ASP A 80 -19.23 15.15 4.75
C ASP A 80 -18.90 16.08 3.60
N ILE A 81 -18.05 15.65 2.65
CA ILE A 81 -17.76 16.40 1.43
C ILE A 81 -19.05 16.63 0.62
N LYS A 82 -19.91 15.62 0.51
CA LYS A 82 -21.18 15.74 -0.20
C LYS A 82 -22.10 16.76 0.50
N HIS A 83 -22.15 16.74 1.83
CA HIS A 83 -22.90 17.69 2.63
C HIS A 83 -22.37 19.13 2.48
N LEU A 84 -21.06 19.33 2.62
CA LEU A 84 -20.41 20.63 2.44
C LEU A 84 -20.62 21.17 1.03
N LYS A 85 -20.54 20.32 0.00
CA LYS A 85 -20.82 20.72 -1.37
C LYS A 85 -22.27 21.20 -1.54
N SER A 86 -23.26 20.51 -0.96
CA SER A 86 -24.65 20.98 -0.99
C SER A 86 -24.83 22.30 -0.24
N GLN A 87 -24.13 22.49 0.88
CA GLN A 87 -24.18 23.73 1.64
C GLN A 87 -23.60 24.90 0.85
N ILE A 88 -22.43 24.72 0.23
CA ILE A 88 -21.79 25.76 -0.61
C ILE A 88 -22.69 26.14 -1.78
N LEU A 89 -23.32 25.17 -2.46
CA LEU A 89 -24.27 25.45 -3.54
C LEU A 89 -25.48 26.24 -3.04
N HIS A 90 -26.00 25.90 -1.85
CA HIS A 90 -27.11 26.64 -1.26
C HIS A 90 -26.72 28.09 -0.91
N GLU A 91 -25.57 28.28 -0.24
CA GLU A 91 -25.04 29.60 0.08
C GLU A 91 -24.77 30.41 -1.19
N HIS A 92 -24.28 29.78 -2.26
CA HIS A 92 -24.06 30.43 -3.56
C HIS A 92 -25.38 30.92 -4.18
N CYS A 93 -26.44 30.11 -4.17
CA CYS A 93 -27.76 30.53 -4.64
C CYS A 93 -28.36 31.67 -3.79
N GLU A 94 -28.14 31.67 -2.47
CA GLU A 94 -28.55 32.80 -1.60
C GLU A 94 -27.78 34.07 -1.93
N TRP A 95 -26.48 33.96 -2.20
CA TRP A 95 -25.66 35.08 -2.65
C TRP A 95 -26.12 35.65 -3.99
N GLU A 96 -26.44 34.80 -4.97
CA GLU A 96 -27.00 35.23 -6.26
C GLU A 96 -28.34 35.95 -6.05
N ARG A 97 -29.23 35.42 -5.20
CA ARG A 97 -30.50 36.07 -4.86
C ARG A 97 -30.31 37.46 -4.25
N ILE A 98 -29.40 37.59 -3.27
CA ILE A 98 -29.10 38.89 -2.63
C ILE A 98 -28.47 39.85 -3.64
N HIS A 99 -27.61 39.35 -4.54
CA HIS A 99 -27.01 40.16 -5.59
C HIS A 99 -28.07 40.73 -6.54
N ASP A 100 -29.00 39.89 -7.01
CA ASP A 100 -30.11 40.31 -7.88
C ASP A 100 -31.01 41.34 -7.18
N GLU A 101 -31.36 41.12 -5.91
CA GLU A 101 -32.12 42.09 -5.11
C GLU A 101 -31.41 43.45 -4.98
N LEU A 102 -30.09 43.45 -4.75
CA LEU A 102 -29.30 44.67 -4.70
C LEU A 102 -29.24 45.38 -6.06
N MET A 103 -29.11 44.62 -7.16
CA MET A 103 -29.13 45.18 -8.51
C MET A 103 -30.48 45.84 -8.84
N ASP A 104 -31.60 45.20 -8.46
CA ASP A 104 -32.94 45.77 -8.60
C ASP A 104 -33.09 47.08 -7.79
N THR A 105 -32.58 47.13 -6.55
CA THR A 105 -32.62 48.38 -5.76
C THR A 105 -31.77 49.50 -6.37
N ILE A 106 -30.60 49.18 -6.93
CA ILE A 106 -29.74 50.15 -7.62
C ILE A 106 -30.46 50.72 -8.85
N ASP A 107 -31.09 49.86 -9.64
CA ASP A 107 -31.82 50.29 -10.82
C ASP A 107 -33.06 51.12 -10.46
N HIS A 108 -33.76 50.77 -9.38
CA HIS A 108 -34.85 51.59 -8.84
C HIS A 108 -34.37 53.00 -8.42
N LEU A 109 -33.28 53.07 -7.65
CA LEU A 109 -32.67 54.36 -7.25
C LEU A 109 -32.18 55.18 -8.45
N ARG A 110 -31.67 54.54 -9.49
CA ARG A 110 -31.30 55.21 -10.75
C ARG A 110 -32.52 55.78 -11.46
N THR A 111 -33.64 55.04 -11.49
CA THR A 111 -34.89 55.54 -12.07
C THR A 111 -35.46 56.71 -11.27
N ASP A 112 -35.48 56.64 -9.94
CA ASP A 112 -35.95 57.72 -9.06
C ASP A 112 -35.10 58.98 -9.22
N LEU A 113 -33.78 58.83 -9.27
CA LEU A 113 -32.86 59.95 -9.50
C LEU A 113 -33.06 60.58 -10.88
N HIS A 114 -33.36 59.79 -11.90
CA HIS A 114 -33.69 60.31 -13.23
C HIS A 114 -35.02 61.09 -13.23
N VAL A 115 -36.05 60.59 -12.54
CA VAL A 115 -37.34 61.27 -12.35
C VAL A 115 -37.16 62.58 -11.57
N ALA A 116 -36.40 62.57 -10.48
CA ALA A 116 -36.12 63.77 -9.69
C ALA A 116 -35.40 64.84 -10.53
N LYS A 117 -34.39 64.45 -11.32
CA LYS A 117 -33.66 65.36 -12.23
C LYS A 117 -34.57 65.95 -13.33
N THR A 118 -35.44 65.15 -13.92
CA THR A 118 -36.39 65.63 -14.95
C THR A 118 -37.44 66.56 -14.34
N THR A 119 -37.97 66.23 -13.16
CA THR A 119 -38.94 67.08 -12.44
C THR A 119 -38.32 68.42 -12.03
N GLN A 120 -37.06 68.43 -11.58
CA GLN A 120 -36.33 69.65 -11.24
C GLN A 120 -36.07 70.52 -12.49
N ALA A 121 -35.65 69.91 -13.61
CA ALA A 121 -35.47 70.63 -14.87
C ALA A 121 -36.77 71.26 -15.38
N THR A 122 -37.92 70.61 -15.21
CA THR A 122 -39.22 71.21 -15.55
C THR A 122 -39.63 72.35 -14.60
N ALA A 123 -39.30 72.27 -13.31
CA ALA A 123 -39.59 73.34 -12.35
C ALA A 123 -38.73 74.60 -12.57
N ASP A 124 -37.47 74.43 -13.00
CA ASP A 124 -36.58 75.55 -13.32
C ASP A 124 -36.99 76.27 -14.62
N ILE A 125 -37.67 75.59 -15.56
CA ILE A 125 -38.20 76.20 -16.79
C ILE A 125 -39.41 77.10 -16.49
N ASP A 126 -40.25 76.73 -15.51
CA ASP A 126 -41.40 77.57 -15.10
C ASP A 126 -40.98 78.78 -14.22
N ASN A 127 -39.84 78.72 -13.55
CA ASN A 127 -39.32 79.82 -12.70
C ASN A 127 -38.40 80.82 -13.42
N GLN A 128 -38.05 80.62 -14.70
CA GLN A 128 -37.23 81.56 -15.49
C GLN A 128 -38.04 82.58 -16.32
N SER A 129 -39.35 82.73 -16.06
CA SER A 129 -40.18 83.72 -16.77
C SER A 129 -40.24 85.11 -16.13
N GLU A 130 -39.70 85.35 -14.93
CA GLU A 130 -39.64 86.71 -14.39
C GLU A 130 -38.30 87.02 -13.73
N ASP A 131 -37.78 88.16 -14.18
CA ASP A 131 -36.77 89.00 -13.57
C ASP A 131 -35.30 88.77 -13.98
N GLY A 132 -34.84 89.69 -14.84
CA GLY A 132 -33.45 89.82 -15.19
C GLY A 132 -32.70 90.62 -14.14
N SER A 133 -31.47 90.21 -13.82
CA SER A 133 -30.41 91.18 -13.57
C SER A 133 -29.02 90.57 -13.62
N ARG A 134 -28.18 91.33 -14.31
CA ARG A 134 -26.74 91.21 -14.49
C ARG A 134 -26.00 91.06 -13.16
N SER A 135 -24.96 90.23 -13.12
CA SER A 135 -23.69 90.63 -12.50
C SER A 135 -22.57 89.66 -12.89
N SER A 136 -21.69 90.13 -13.76
CA SER A 136 -20.36 89.59 -14.01
C SER A 136 -19.42 90.15 -12.95
N ILE A 137 -18.72 89.29 -12.20
CA ILE A 137 -17.56 89.70 -11.40
C ILE A 137 -16.39 88.75 -11.68
N SER A 138 -15.41 89.34 -12.34
CA SER A 138 -14.02 88.92 -12.43
C SER A 138 -13.33 89.20 -11.09
N GLY A 139 -12.42 88.32 -10.67
CA GLY A 139 -11.69 88.48 -9.41
C GLY A 139 -10.38 87.74 -9.36
N SER A 140 -9.35 88.32 -9.99
CA SER A 140 -7.95 88.13 -9.61
C SER A 140 -7.74 88.48 -8.13
N THR A 141 -6.75 87.88 -7.46
CA THR A 141 -6.13 88.54 -6.30
C THR A 141 -4.65 88.24 -6.19
N SER A 142 -3.92 89.35 -6.16
CA SER A 142 -2.48 89.53 -6.01
C SER A 142 -2.07 89.53 -4.53
N TYR A 143 -0.82 89.12 -4.30
CA TYR A 143 0.07 89.54 -3.22
C TYR A 143 -0.26 90.91 -2.61
N VAL A 144 -0.30 91.00 -1.26
CA VAL A 144 0.16 92.16 -0.47
C VAL A 144 0.79 91.68 0.85
N SER A 145 1.93 92.30 1.16
CA SER A 145 2.76 92.14 2.35
C SER A 145 2.48 93.26 3.38
N SER A 146 2.77 92.94 4.64
CA SER A 146 3.16 93.82 5.77
C SER A 146 2.10 94.43 6.70
N HIS A 147 2.25 94.01 7.97
CA HIS A 147 2.17 94.74 9.24
C HIS A 147 0.92 95.59 9.54
N ASP A 148 0.06 95.10 10.45
CA ASP A 148 0.05 95.58 11.84
C ASP A 148 -0.92 94.73 12.68
N ALA A 149 -0.58 94.55 13.95
CA ALA A 149 -1.29 93.72 14.91
C ALA A 149 -2.50 94.44 15.53
N PRO A 150 -3.70 93.86 15.42
CA PRO A 150 -4.73 93.97 16.44
C PRO A 150 -4.94 92.61 17.10
N GLY A 151 -5.08 92.58 18.43
CA GLY A 151 -5.32 91.37 19.20
C GLY A 151 -6.47 90.55 18.60
N VAL A 152 -6.11 89.43 17.96
CA VAL A 152 -7.06 88.46 17.40
C VAL A 152 -7.68 87.70 18.57
N PRO A 153 -9.01 87.64 18.67
CA PRO A 153 -9.70 86.99 19.77
C PRO A 153 -9.36 85.49 19.75
N MET A 154 -9.24 84.89 20.93
CA MET A 154 -8.94 83.49 21.27
C MET A 154 -9.76 82.38 20.54
N VAL A 155 -10.54 82.71 19.51
CA VAL A 155 -11.42 81.81 18.75
C VAL A 155 -10.65 80.89 17.78
N GLU A 156 -9.38 81.19 17.43
CA GLU A 156 -8.57 80.32 16.56
C GLU A 156 -8.02 79.05 17.24
N MET A 157 -7.89 79.04 18.58
CA MET A 157 -7.32 77.89 19.31
C MET A 157 -8.26 76.67 19.26
N ASP A 158 -9.56 76.88 19.46
CA ASP A 158 -10.56 75.81 19.46
C ASP A 158 -10.67 75.12 18.08
N MET A 159 -10.45 75.87 17.00
CA MET A 159 -10.45 75.32 15.64
C MET A 159 -9.21 74.47 15.34
N TYR A 160 -8.05 74.85 15.87
CA TYR A 160 -6.82 74.05 15.74
C TYR A 160 -6.93 72.72 16.49
N ASP A 161 -7.48 72.73 17.70
CA ASP A 161 -7.71 71.52 18.49
C ASP A 161 -8.71 70.57 17.81
N ALA A 162 -9.76 71.11 17.19
CA ALA A 162 -10.70 70.33 16.39
C ALA A 162 -10.02 69.65 15.19
N VAL A 163 -9.19 70.38 14.44
CA VAL A 163 -8.43 69.82 13.31
C VAL A 163 -7.42 68.76 13.77
N CYS A 164 -6.76 68.96 14.91
CA CYS A 164 -5.84 67.97 15.47
C CYS A 164 -6.57 66.69 15.90
N CYS A 165 -7.77 66.81 16.49
CA CYS A 165 -8.61 65.67 16.83
C CYS A 165 -9.07 64.90 15.59
N GLU A 166 -9.54 65.61 14.56
CA GLU A 166 -9.93 65.01 13.28
C GLU A 166 -8.75 64.28 12.62
N ASN A 167 -7.56 64.88 12.62
CA ASN A 167 -6.37 64.27 12.03
C ASN A 167 -5.91 63.03 12.83
N ALA A 168 -6.01 63.06 14.15
CA ALA A 168 -5.77 61.89 14.99
C ALA A 168 -6.78 60.77 14.70
N GLU A 169 -8.05 61.11 14.49
CA GLU A 169 -9.09 60.15 14.12
C GLU A 169 -8.84 59.54 12.73
N LEU A 170 -8.51 60.37 11.73
CA LEU A 170 -8.13 59.91 10.39
C LEU A 170 -6.92 58.97 10.43
N HIS A 171 -5.90 59.29 11.23
CA HIS A 171 -4.76 58.39 11.42
C HIS A 171 -5.15 57.06 12.10
N ALA A 172 -6.10 57.08 13.04
CA ALA A 172 -6.61 55.87 13.67
C ALA A 172 -7.45 55.02 12.70
N GLN A 173 -8.25 55.65 11.83
CA GLN A 173 -8.99 54.98 10.76
C GLN A 173 -8.03 54.38 9.73
N LEU A 174 -6.97 55.11 9.35
CA LEU A 174 -5.97 54.64 8.38
C LEU A 174 -5.15 53.46 8.91
N ARG A 175 -4.88 53.39 10.22
CA ARG A 175 -4.28 52.21 10.86
C ARG A 175 -5.23 51.01 10.85
N ARG A 176 -6.49 51.21 11.23
CA ARG A 176 -7.52 50.14 11.17
C ARG A 176 -7.66 49.58 9.76
N ALA A 177 -7.70 50.44 8.75
CA ALA A 177 -7.74 50.01 7.35
C ALA A 177 -6.48 49.21 6.92
N HIS A 178 -5.30 49.56 7.43
CA HIS A 178 -4.08 48.77 7.19
C HIS A 178 -4.13 47.39 7.86
N ASP A 179 -4.62 47.32 9.10
CA ASP A 179 -4.75 46.06 9.84
C ASP A 179 -5.79 45.13 9.17
N GLU A 180 -6.92 45.69 8.72
CA GLU A 180 -7.94 44.97 7.95
C GLU A 180 -7.39 44.46 6.61
N LEU A 181 -6.60 45.27 5.90
CA LEU A 181 -5.94 44.85 4.66
C LEU A 181 -4.94 43.70 4.91
N ALA A 182 -4.16 43.78 5.99
CA ALA A 182 -3.22 42.73 6.36
C ALA A 182 -3.94 41.42 6.72
N GLN A 183 -5.06 41.50 7.45
CA GLN A 183 -5.90 40.35 7.76
C GLN A 183 -6.49 39.72 6.49
N ALA A 184 -7.04 40.53 5.58
CA ALA A 184 -7.58 40.06 4.31
C ALA A 184 -6.51 39.38 3.44
N GLN A 185 -5.26 39.84 3.48
CA GLN A 185 -4.14 39.19 2.78
C GLN A 185 -3.80 37.82 3.38
N LEU A 186 -3.83 37.68 4.71
CA LEU A 186 -3.61 36.41 5.39
C LEU A 186 -4.71 35.40 5.05
N GLU A 187 -5.97 35.84 5.10
CA GLU A 187 -7.14 35.02 4.74
C GLU A 187 -7.08 34.58 3.27
N ARG A 188 -6.70 35.47 2.36
CA ARG A 188 -6.44 35.13 0.95
C ARG A 188 -5.34 34.08 0.80
N GLY A 189 -4.29 34.14 1.60
CA GLY A 189 -3.23 33.12 1.63
C GLY A 189 -3.75 31.75 2.07
N ARG A 190 -4.57 31.71 3.13
CA ARG A 190 -5.21 30.47 3.61
C ARG A 190 -6.17 29.90 2.57
N ALA A 191 -6.99 30.73 1.93
CA ALA A 191 -7.91 30.31 0.88
C ALA A 191 -7.17 29.65 -0.29
N ARG A 192 -6.05 30.22 -0.74
CA ARG A 192 -5.21 29.61 -1.80
C ARG A 192 -4.59 28.28 -1.40
N ALA A 193 -4.18 28.13 -0.13
CA ALA A 193 -3.63 26.86 0.36
C ALA A 193 -4.70 25.76 0.36
N LEU A 194 -5.93 26.08 0.79
CA LEU A 194 -7.07 25.17 0.75
C LEU A 194 -7.48 24.83 -0.69
N GLU A 195 -7.43 25.80 -1.60
CA GLU A 195 -7.71 25.57 -3.03
C GLU A 195 -6.70 24.59 -3.65
N LEU A 196 -5.41 24.73 -3.35
CA LEU A 196 -4.38 23.77 -3.79
C LEU A 196 -4.60 22.37 -3.21
N GLN A 197 -5.00 22.27 -1.94
CA GLN A 197 -5.33 21.00 -1.31
C GLN A 197 -6.55 20.35 -1.98
N ALA A 198 -7.60 21.13 -2.26
CA ALA A 198 -8.79 20.65 -2.97
C ALA A 198 -8.42 20.13 -4.37
N GLN A 199 -7.62 20.87 -5.14
CA GLN A 199 -7.16 20.43 -6.47
C GLN A 199 -6.30 19.15 -6.41
N ASN A 200 -5.54 18.93 -5.34
CA ASN A 200 -4.76 17.71 -5.17
C ASN A 200 -5.68 16.51 -4.87
N LEU A 201 -6.66 16.69 -3.98
CA LEU A 201 -7.66 15.67 -3.69
C LEU A 201 -8.51 15.33 -4.92
N GLU A 202 -8.91 16.32 -5.72
CA GLU A 202 -9.61 16.10 -6.99
C GLU A 202 -8.80 15.23 -7.96
N ARG A 203 -7.50 15.49 -8.08
CA ARG A 203 -6.59 14.65 -8.88
C ARG A 203 -6.51 13.23 -8.35
N GLN A 204 -6.41 13.04 -7.04
CA GLN A 204 -6.41 11.71 -6.43
C GLN A 204 -7.72 10.96 -6.69
N VAL A 205 -8.87 11.63 -6.54
CA VAL A 205 -10.19 11.06 -6.83
C VAL A 205 -10.28 10.62 -8.31
N LEU A 206 -9.78 11.43 -9.24
CA LEU A 206 -9.75 11.06 -10.66
C LEU A 206 -8.87 9.84 -10.93
N THR A 207 -7.72 9.72 -10.26
CA THR A 207 -6.84 8.53 -10.37
C THR A 207 -7.57 7.28 -9.86
N VAL A 208 -8.14 7.33 -8.66
CA VAL A 208 -8.90 6.20 -8.08
C VAL A 208 -10.10 5.82 -8.95
N GLN A 209 -10.78 6.80 -9.58
CA GLN A 209 -11.88 6.52 -10.50
C GLN A 209 -11.44 5.86 -11.82
N LYS A 210 -10.20 6.12 -12.28
CA LYS A 210 -9.63 5.42 -13.44
C LYS A 210 -9.28 3.98 -13.07
N GLU A 211 -8.63 3.77 -11.94
CA GLU A 211 -8.29 2.44 -11.43
C GLU A 211 -9.55 1.59 -11.19
N LYS A 212 -10.59 2.17 -10.59
CA LYS A 212 -11.89 1.50 -10.42
C LYS A 212 -12.52 1.06 -11.75
N ARG A 213 -12.39 1.86 -12.81
CA ARG A 213 -12.90 1.49 -14.14
C ARG A 213 -12.09 0.36 -14.75
N ALA A 214 -10.76 0.42 -14.65
CA ALA A 214 -9.88 -0.65 -15.11
C ALA A 214 -10.18 -1.99 -14.41
N LEU A 215 -10.30 -1.99 -13.07
CA LEU A 215 -10.67 -3.20 -12.30
C LEU A 215 -12.05 -3.75 -12.68
N LYS A 216 -12.98 -2.89 -13.07
CA LYS A 216 -14.30 -3.32 -13.53
C LYS A 216 -14.23 -3.99 -14.91
N GLU A 217 -13.45 -3.43 -15.82
CA GLU A 217 -13.19 -4.01 -17.15
C GLU A 217 -12.52 -5.39 -17.01
N GLU A 218 -11.50 -5.52 -16.15
CA GLU A 218 -10.87 -6.80 -15.84
C GLU A 218 -11.87 -7.82 -15.27
N GLN A 219 -12.73 -7.39 -14.33
CA GLN A 219 -13.77 -8.27 -13.76
C GLN A 219 -14.79 -8.73 -14.82
N ASP A 220 -15.16 -7.85 -15.76
CA ASP A 220 -16.07 -8.20 -16.85
C ASP A 220 -15.40 -9.18 -17.84
N GLU A 221 -14.10 -9.02 -18.12
CA GLU A 221 -13.30 -9.98 -18.92
C GLU A 221 -13.19 -11.35 -18.25
N GLU A 222 -12.95 -11.40 -16.93
CA GLU A 222 -12.92 -12.65 -16.17
C GLU A 222 -14.27 -13.38 -16.24
N ARG A 223 -15.39 -12.64 -16.14
CA ARG A 223 -16.73 -13.22 -16.28
C ARG A 223 -16.94 -13.84 -17.66
N LEU A 224 -16.52 -13.15 -18.72
CA LEU A 224 -16.58 -13.66 -20.08
C LEU A 224 -15.71 -14.91 -20.26
N LEU A 225 -14.52 -14.95 -19.66
CA LEU A 225 -13.64 -16.12 -19.68
C LEU A 225 -14.28 -17.32 -18.95
N ILE A 226 -14.86 -17.10 -17.77
CA ILE A 226 -15.57 -18.14 -17.03
C ILE A 226 -16.76 -18.68 -17.85
N GLU A 227 -17.53 -17.82 -18.49
CA GLU A 227 -18.63 -18.23 -19.38
C GLU A 227 -18.12 -19.03 -20.59
N SER A 228 -17.01 -18.61 -21.20
CA SER A 228 -16.37 -19.34 -22.30
C SER A 228 -15.87 -20.73 -21.86
N LEU A 229 -15.21 -20.83 -20.70
CA LEU A 229 -14.78 -22.11 -20.13
C LEU A 229 -15.96 -23.02 -19.81
N ARG A 230 -17.04 -22.49 -19.24
CA ARG A 230 -18.27 -23.25 -18.99
C ARG A 230 -18.86 -23.77 -20.30
N ALA A 231 -18.91 -22.95 -21.35
CA ALA A 231 -19.38 -23.38 -22.67
C ALA A 231 -18.48 -24.47 -23.29
N MET A 232 -17.17 -24.36 -23.10
CA MET A 232 -16.20 -25.36 -23.56
C MET A 232 -16.37 -26.70 -22.82
N VAL A 233 -16.50 -26.68 -21.50
CA VAL A 233 -16.77 -27.86 -20.67
C VAL A 233 -18.09 -28.52 -21.09
N GLN A 234 -19.14 -27.75 -21.34
CA GLN A 234 -20.40 -28.29 -21.86
C GLN A 234 -20.23 -28.94 -23.24
N THR A 235 -19.38 -28.38 -24.09
CA THR A 235 -19.08 -28.95 -25.41
C THR A 235 -18.35 -30.28 -25.28
N TYR A 236 -17.32 -30.37 -24.44
CA TYR A 236 -16.63 -31.63 -24.17
C TYR A 236 -17.53 -32.67 -23.54
N LYS A 237 -18.41 -32.25 -22.63
CA LYS A 237 -19.42 -33.13 -22.06
C LYS A 237 -20.35 -33.70 -23.13
N LYS A 238 -20.89 -32.86 -24.03
CA LYS A 238 -21.70 -33.33 -25.16
C LYS A 238 -20.94 -34.30 -26.06
N ILE A 239 -19.65 -34.06 -26.32
CA ILE A 239 -18.81 -34.97 -27.10
C ILE A 239 -18.67 -36.31 -26.37
N ALA A 240 -18.40 -36.29 -25.06
CA ALA A 240 -18.31 -37.50 -24.25
C ALA A 240 -19.63 -38.28 -24.24
N ASP A 241 -20.75 -37.60 -24.02
CA ASP A 241 -22.10 -38.18 -24.00
C ASP A 241 -22.50 -38.72 -25.39
N SER A 242 -22.01 -38.13 -26.48
CA SER A 242 -22.29 -38.57 -27.85
C SER A 242 -21.45 -39.76 -28.32
N ARG A 243 -20.44 -40.21 -27.57
CA ARG A 243 -19.63 -41.38 -27.94
C ARG A 243 -20.37 -42.68 -27.55
N PRO A 244 -20.75 -43.53 -28.51
CA PRO A 244 -21.56 -44.72 -28.25
C PRO A 244 -20.83 -45.86 -27.51
N PHE A 245 -19.54 -45.71 -27.19
CA PHE A 245 -18.70 -46.77 -26.62
C PHE A 245 -18.62 -46.76 -25.07
N SER A 246 -19.29 -45.84 -24.37
CA SER A 246 -19.22 -45.77 -22.89
C SER A 246 -20.27 -46.62 -22.16
N MET A 247 -21.24 -47.22 -22.85
CA MET A 247 -22.30 -48.04 -22.20
C MET A 247 -22.02 -49.55 -22.18
N GLU A 248 -20.94 -50.04 -22.82
CA GLU A 248 -20.69 -51.49 -22.95
C GLU A 248 -19.47 -52.00 -22.15
N CYS A 249 -19.06 -51.31 -21.08
CA CYS A 249 -18.06 -51.84 -20.13
C CYS A 249 -18.71 -52.29 -18.81
N THR A 250 -19.75 -53.12 -18.93
CA THR A 250 -20.40 -53.80 -17.79
C THR A 250 -19.92 -55.25 -17.75
N CYS A 251 -18.64 -55.45 -17.47
CA CYS A 251 -18.10 -56.78 -17.20
C CYS A 251 -18.21 -57.10 -15.70
N ALA A 252 -19.28 -57.83 -15.38
CA ALA A 252 -19.36 -58.86 -14.34
C ALA A 252 -19.31 -58.44 -12.85
N LEU A 253 -20.50 -58.26 -12.26
CA LEU A 253 -20.90 -59.04 -11.10
C LEU A 253 -22.44 -59.19 -11.07
N LYS A 254 -22.85 -60.38 -10.68
CA LYS A 254 -24.07 -61.10 -11.04
C LYS A 254 -25.31 -60.72 -10.25
N ASP A 255 -26.43 -60.81 -10.97
CA ASP A 255 -27.71 -61.40 -10.62
C ASP A 255 -28.56 -60.79 -9.49
N THR A 256 -29.41 -59.83 -9.87
CA THR A 256 -30.83 -59.82 -9.48
C THR A 256 -31.67 -59.33 -10.65
N PRO A 257 -32.68 -60.09 -11.12
CA PRO A 257 -33.64 -59.61 -12.09
C PRO A 257 -34.77 -58.84 -11.38
N ASP A 258 -35.36 -57.91 -12.14
CA ASP A 258 -36.52 -57.09 -11.82
C ASP A 258 -36.16 -55.90 -10.90
N ASP A 259 -36.31 -54.63 -11.28
CA ASP A 259 -37.50 -54.02 -11.86
C ASP A 259 -37.18 -52.65 -12.49
N GLN A 260 -38.13 -52.16 -13.27
CA GLN A 260 -38.17 -50.96 -14.09
C GLN A 260 -37.73 -49.64 -13.41
N GLY A 261 -37.09 -48.75 -14.19
CA GLY A 261 -37.02 -47.33 -13.83
C GLY A 261 -36.00 -46.52 -14.63
N ASP A 262 -36.45 -45.95 -15.76
CA ASP A 262 -35.81 -44.82 -16.43
C ASP A 262 -35.38 -43.74 -15.42
N SER A 263 -34.07 -43.53 -15.28
CA SER A 263 -33.57 -42.29 -14.68
C SER A 263 -32.28 -41.89 -15.37
N VAL A 264 -32.41 -40.90 -16.27
CA VAL A 264 -31.31 -40.17 -16.88
C VAL A 264 -30.51 -39.53 -15.73
N ALA A 265 -29.40 -40.17 -15.36
CA ALA A 265 -28.53 -39.72 -14.29
C ALA A 265 -28.01 -38.32 -14.60
N ALA A 266 -28.46 -37.34 -13.80
CA ALA A 266 -27.98 -35.98 -13.83
C ALA A 266 -26.45 -35.94 -13.62
N PRO A 267 -25.74 -34.96 -14.22
CA PRO A 267 -24.31 -34.80 -13.98
C PRO A 267 -23.99 -34.75 -12.50
N PRO A 268 -22.82 -35.27 -12.08
CA PRO A 268 -22.40 -35.19 -10.69
C PRO A 268 -22.41 -33.72 -10.25
N PRO A 269 -23.03 -33.40 -9.12
CA PRO A 269 -23.08 -32.05 -8.61
C PRO A 269 -21.66 -31.52 -8.40
N SER A 270 -21.46 -30.25 -8.71
CA SER A 270 -20.20 -29.56 -8.45
C SER A 270 -19.93 -29.57 -6.95
N LEU A 271 -18.69 -29.81 -6.52
CA LEU A 271 -18.29 -29.73 -5.11
C LEU A 271 -18.75 -28.42 -4.43
N HIS A 272 -18.80 -27.33 -5.21
CA HIS A 272 -19.36 -26.05 -4.77
C HIS A 272 -20.85 -26.16 -4.42
N ASP A 273 -21.63 -26.81 -5.27
CA ASP A 273 -23.07 -26.99 -5.07
C ASP A 273 -23.35 -27.90 -3.88
N ASP A 274 -22.56 -28.96 -3.70
CA ASP A 274 -22.63 -29.83 -2.52
C ASP A 274 -22.31 -29.08 -1.22
N MET A 275 -21.29 -28.21 -1.24
CA MET A 275 -20.95 -27.35 -0.10
C MET A 275 -22.03 -26.32 0.21
N VAL A 276 -22.63 -25.72 -0.82
CA VAL A 276 -23.74 -24.76 -0.65
C VAL A 276 -24.96 -25.47 -0.09
N GLN A 277 -25.29 -26.66 -0.61
CA GLN A 277 -26.41 -27.46 -0.16
C GLN A 277 -26.23 -27.96 1.28
N ALA A 278 -25.02 -28.41 1.65
CA ALA A 278 -24.68 -28.75 3.04
C ALA A 278 -24.80 -27.55 3.99
N ASN A 279 -24.41 -26.35 3.54
CA ASN A 279 -24.57 -25.12 4.34
C ASN A 279 -26.03 -24.75 4.56
N PHE A 280 -26.90 -24.91 3.55
CA PHE A 280 -28.33 -24.70 3.72
C PHE A 280 -28.92 -25.73 4.70
N ALA A 281 -28.57 -27.02 4.55
CA ALA A 281 -29.03 -28.06 5.46
C ALA A 281 -28.61 -27.80 6.93
N LEU A 282 -27.36 -27.40 7.17
CA LEU A 282 -26.88 -27.07 8.53
C LEU A 282 -27.58 -25.84 9.11
N LYS A 283 -27.89 -24.82 8.28
CA LYS A 283 -28.65 -23.65 8.72
C LYS A 283 -30.07 -24.02 9.14
N ASP A 284 -30.72 -24.88 8.37
CA ASP A 284 -32.08 -25.35 8.67
C ASP A 284 -32.10 -26.21 9.94
N GLU A 285 -31.10 -27.06 10.14
CA GLU A 285 -30.96 -27.84 11.38
C GLU A 285 -30.76 -26.93 12.61
N ILE A 286 -29.91 -25.91 12.52
CA ILE A 286 -29.72 -24.92 13.59
C ILE A 286 -31.03 -24.18 13.90
N ALA A 287 -31.78 -23.77 12.87
CA ALA A 287 -33.07 -23.10 13.06
C ALA A 287 -34.07 -24.02 13.77
N SER A 288 -34.13 -25.30 13.38
CA SER A 288 -34.98 -26.32 14.01
C SER A 288 -34.59 -26.59 15.47
N LEU A 289 -33.29 -26.76 15.75
CA LEU A 289 -32.79 -26.98 17.12
C LEU A 289 -33.08 -25.78 18.03
N LYS A 290 -32.90 -24.55 17.54
CA LYS A 290 -33.26 -23.33 18.27
C LYS A 290 -34.75 -23.27 18.60
N GLN A 291 -35.60 -23.66 17.65
CA GLN A 291 -37.05 -23.70 17.86
C GLN A 291 -37.44 -24.77 18.89
N GLN A 292 -36.81 -25.95 18.86
CA GLN A 292 -37.04 -27.00 19.85
C GLN A 292 -36.59 -26.57 21.26
N LEU A 293 -35.41 -25.93 21.37
CA LEU A 293 -34.90 -25.40 22.64
C LEU A 293 -35.87 -24.34 23.20
N ALA A 294 -36.33 -23.41 22.38
CA ALA A 294 -37.30 -22.39 22.78
C ALA A 294 -38.64 -22.99 23.23
N ALA A 295 -39.14 -24.03 22.55
CA ALA A 295 -40.36 -24.72 22.93
C ALA A 295 -40.24 -25.44 24.28
N VAL A 296 -39.08 -26.04 24.58
CA VAL A 296 -38.81 -26.68 25.87
C VAL A 296 -38.65 -25.65 26.99
N GLN A 297 -38.00 -24.52 26.72
CA GLN A 297 -37.84 -23.42 27.69
C GLN A 297 -39.16 -22.68 27.99
N ALA A 298 -40.11 -22.68 27.06
CA ALA A 298 -41.42 -22.05 27.25
C ALA A 298 -42.39 -22.89 28.11
N LEU A 299 -42.06 -24.13 28.44
CA LEU A 299 -42.87 -24.94 29.35
C LEU A 299 -42.78 -24.39 30.78
N PRO A 300 -43.90 -24.33 31.52
CA PRO A 300 -43.89 -23.85 32.90
C PRO A 300 -42.95 -24.72 33.76
N PRO A 301 -42.19 -24.10 34.68
CA PRO A 301 -41.22 -24.83 35.50
C PRO A 301 -41.94 -25.92 36.31
N PRO A 302 -41.58 -27.20 36.14
CA PRO A 302 -42.25 -28.29 36.83
C PRO A 302 -42.03 -28.19 38.35
N PRO A 303 -43.01 -28.62 39.19
CA PRO A 303 -42.94 -28.48 40.64
C PRO A 303 -41.89 -29.39 41.34
N ALA A 304 -41.14 -30.19 40.59
CA ALA A 304 -39.97 -30.93 41.07
C ALA A 304 -38.95 -31.06 39.94
N SER A 305 -37.66 -31.14 40.29
CA SER A 305 -36.52 -31.26 39.37
C SER A 305 -36.61 -32.55 38.53
N ASP A 306 -37.29 -32.45 37.39
CA ASP A 306 -37.41 -33.53 36.43
C ASP A 306 -36.08 -33.68 35.69
N ALA A 307 -35.22 -34.55 36.23
CA ALA A 307 -33.89 -34.83 35.71
C ALA A 307 -33.90 -35.25 34.23
N THR A 308 -35.03 -35.79 33.75
CA THR A 308 -35.18 -36.20 32.35
C THR A 308 -35.29 -35.00 31.39
N LEU A 309 -35.99 -33.93 31.80
CA LEU A 309 -36.08 -32.69 31.03
C LEU A 309 -34.74 -31.95 31.02
N GLN A 310 -34.05 -31.90 32.17
CA GLN A 310 -32.71 -31.28 32.24
C GLN A 310 -31.68 -32.02 31.39
N ALA A 311 -31.68 -33.37 31.41
CA ALA A 311 -30.81 -34.17 30.53
C ALA A 311 -31.11 -33.93 29.05
N ARG A 312 -32.38 -33.77 28.68
CA ARG A 312 -32.78 -33.47 27.29
C ARG A 312 -32.39 -32.06 26.85
N ILE A 313 -32.46 -31.06 27.73
CA ILE A 313 -31.99 -29.70 27.44
C ILE A 313 -30.47 -29.72 27.22
N ALA A 314 -29.71 -30.39 28.09
CA ALA A 314 -28.26 -30.51 27.97
C ALA A 314 -27.83 -31.24 26.68
N ASP A 315 -28.54 -32.28 26.26
CA ASP A 315 -28.31 -32.96 24.98
C ASP A 315 -28.56 -32.03 23.77
N LEU A 316 -29.66 -31.28 23.79
CA LEU A 316 -29.98 -30.32 22.72
C LEU A 316 -28.98 -29.18 22.65
N GLU A 317 -28.52 -28.67 23.80
CA GLU A 317 -27.46 -27.65 23.87
C GLU A 317 -26.13 -28.19 23.31
N SER A 318 -25.73 -29.41 23.72
CA SER A 318 -24.52 -30.04 23.20
C SER A 318 -24.57 -30.28 21.69
N ARG A 319 -25.74 -30.65 21.14
CA ARG A 319 -25.92 -30.81 19.69
C ARG A 319 -25.92 -29.48 18.96
N LEU A 320 -26.51 -28.43 19.54
CA LEU A 320 -26.48 -27.09 18.97
C LEU A 320 -25.04 -26.54 18.92
N ASP A 321 -24.25 -26.75 19.96
CA ASP A 321 -22.86 -26.33 20.00
C ASP A 321 -22.01 -27.09 18.98
N ALA A 322 -22.17 -28.41 18.87
CA ALA A 322 -21.44 -29.23 17.90
C ALA A 322 -21.75 -28.83 16.44
N THR A 323 -23.03 -28.59 16.12
CA THR A 323 -23.45 -28.14 14.78
C THR A 323 -22.98 -26.72 14.48
N SER A 324 -23.03 -25.82 15.48
CA SER A 324 -22.49 -24.46 15.38
C SER A 324 -20.99 -24.46 15.12
N CYS A 325 -20.20 -25.26 15.85
CA CYS A 325 -18.77 -25.42 15.61
C CYS A 325 -18.48 -25.96 14.20
N THR A 326 -19.26 -26.95 13.74
CA THR A 326 -19.12 -27.50 12.39
C THR A 326 -19.40 -26.44 11.32
N LEU A 327 -20.45 -25.63 11.48
CA LEU A 327 -20.77 -24.53 10.57
C LEU A 327 -19.69 -23.43 10.56
N GLN A 328 -19.11 -23.12 11.72
CA GLN A 328 -17.99 -22.17 11.80
C GLN A 328 -16.77 -22.70 11.03
N HIS A 329 -16.46 -23.98 11.19
CA HIS A 329 -15.35 -24.62 10.49
C HIS A 329 -15.57 -24.62 8.96
N THR A 330 -16.76 -25.00 8.48
CA THR A 330 -17.06 -24.98 7.03
C THR A 330 -17.04 -23.57 6.46
N LYS A 331 -17.50 -22.57 7.22
CA LYS A 331 -17.36 -21.15 6.85
C LYS A 331 -15.89 -20.74 6.73
N GLN A 332 -15.04 -21.16 7.67
CA GLN A 332 -13.61 -20.87 7.64
C GLN A 332 -12.94 -21.53 6.42
N GLN A 333 -13.27 -22.78 6.13
CA GLN A 333 -12.79 -23.49 4.94
C GLN A 333 -13.22 -22.80 3.64
N TRP A 334 -14.47 -22.33 3.57
CA TRP A 334 -14.94 -21.57 2.42
C TRP A 334 -14.19 -20.25 2.23
N LEU A 335 -13.95 -19.50 3.31
CA LEU A 335 -13.15 -18.27 3.26
C LEU A 335 -11.71 -18.54 2.79
N ALA A 336 -11.09 -19.63 3.26
CA ALA A 336 -9.76 -20.04 2.80
C ALA A 336 -9.77 -20.40 1.30
N ALA A 337 -10.78 -21.15 0.84
CA ALA A 337 -10.93 -21.50 -0.57
C ALA A 337 -11.11 -20.25 -1.46
N VAL A 338 -11.90 -19.26 -1.03
CA VAL A 338 -12.08 -17.99 -1.75
C VAL A 338 -10.78 -17.18 -1.78
N ALA A 339 -10.00 -17.17 -0.70
CA ALA A 339 -8.70 -16.51 -0.68
C ALA A 339 -7.72 -17.16 -1.67
N MET A 340 -7.62 -18.49 -1.66
CA MET A 340 -6.79 -19.24 -2.63
C MET A 340 -7.24 -19.01 -4.08
N GLN A 341 -8.55 -18.94 -4.32
CA GLN A 341 -9.08 -18.62 -5.65
C GLN A 341 -8.63 -17.23 -6.11
N LYS A 342 -8.66 -16.23 -5.24
CA LYS A 342 -8.23 -14.85 -5.55
C LYS A 342 -6.72 -14.78 -5.83
N GLU A 343 -5.89 -15.47 -5.05
CA GLU A 343 -4.45 -15.58 -5.31
C GLU A 343 -4.16 -16.25 -6.67
N ALA A 344 -4.91 -17.31 -6.99
CA ALA A 344 -4.80 -17.97 -8.29
C ALA A 344 -5.21 -17.05 -9.45
N GLN A 345 -6.26 -16.22 -9.26
CA GLN A 345 -6.67 -15.21 -10.26
C GLN A 345 -5.59 -14.14 -10.46
N GLU A 346 -5.00 -13.61 -9.39
CA GLU A 346 -3.90 -12.64 -9.47
C GLU A 346 -2.68 -13.22 -10.19
N CYS A 347 -2.35 -14.49 -9.94
CA CYS A 347 -1.29 -15.19 -10.69
C CYS A 347 -1.62 -15.32 -12.19
N CYS A 348 -2.86 -15.67 -12.53
CA CYS A 348 -3.30 -15.75 -13.93
C CYS A 348 -3.25 -14.38 -14.63
N ALA A 349 -3.71 -13.31 -13.96
CA ALA A 349 -3.66 -11.95 -14.48
C ALA A 349 -2.20 -11.50 -14.73
N SER A 350 -1.30 -11.77 -13.78
CA SER A 350 0.13 -11.47 -13.94
C SER A 350 0.76 -12.26 -15.09
N ALA A 351 0.41 -13.53 -15.25
CA ALA A 351 0.90 -14.34 -16.37
C ALA A 351 0.37 -13.83 -17.72
N GLN A 352 -0.90 -13.40 -17.77
CA GLN A 352 -1.51 -12.87 -18.99
C GLN A 352 -0.94 -11.51 -19.39
N ALA A 353 -0.65 -10.63 -18.43
CA ALA A 353 0.06 -9.38 -18.68
C ALA A 353 1.45 -9.62 -19.30
N GLU A 354 2.18 -10.63 -18.83
CA GLU A 354 3.48 -10.99 -19.39
C GLU A 354 3.37 -11.60 -20.80
N ILE A 355 2.36 -12.44 -21.06
CA ILE A 355 2.07 -12.95 -22.40
C ILE A 355 1.80 -11.80 -23.37
N SER A 356 0.96 -10.83 -22.98
CA SER A 356 0.67 -9.64 -23.80
C SER A 356 1.95 -8.84 -24.09
N ARG A 357 2.77 -8.60 -23.07
CA ARG A 357 4.06 -7.89 -23.22
C ARG A 357 5.02 -8.62 -24.18
N LEU A 358 5.12 -9.94 -24.07
CA LEU A 358 5.93 -10.76 -24.97
C LEU A 358 5.37 -10.75 -26.40
N ASN A 359 4.05 -10.75 -26.55
CA ASN A 359 3.39 -10.67 -27.85
C ASN A 359 3.62 -9.31 -28.53
N ASP A 360 3.64 -8.21 -27.76
CA ASP A 360 3.99 -6.89 -28.25
C ASP A 360 5.44 -6.84 -28.73
N LEU A 361 6.39 -7.40 -27.95
CA LEU A 361 7.79 -7.51 -28.35
C LEU A 361 7.96 -8.31 -29.64
N LEU A 362 7.27 -9.44 -29.76
CA LEU A 362 7.30 -10.27 -30.95
C LEU A 362 6.69 -9.54 -32.15
N SER A 363 5.57 -8.84 -31.95
CA SER A 363 4.94 -8.01 -32.99
C SER A 363 5.85 -6.88 -33.47
N HIS A 364 6.60 -6.26 -32.56
CA HIS A 364 7.63 -5.27 -32.90
C HIS A 364 8.75 -5.88 -33.74
N GLN A 365 9.25 -7.07 -33.37
CA GLN A 365 10.28 -7.77 -34.14
C GLN A 365 9.80 -8.20 -35.53
N VAL A 366 8.58 -8.74 -35.63
CA VAL A 366 7.96 -9.12 -36.90
C VAL A 366 7.77 -7.90 -37.80
N ARG A 367 7.29 -6.77 -37.25
CA ARG A 367 7.15 -5.51 -38.00
C ARG A 367 8.50 -4.99 -38.50
N HIS A 368 9.55 -5.11 -37.68
CA HIS A 368 10.91 -4.73 -38.06
C HIS A 368 11.50 -5.64 -39.17
N LEU A 369 11.13 -6.92 -39.22
CA LEU A 369 11.56 -7.81 -40.30
C LEU A 369 10.78 -7.60 -41.60
N ALA A 370 9.54 -7.09 -41.52
CA ALA A 370 8.68 -6.86 -42.68
C ALA A 370 9.03 -5.60 -43.48
N ASP A 371 9.72 -4.62 -42.89
CA ASP A 371 10.16 -3.39 -43.56
C ASP A 371 11.69 -3.24 -43.57
N PRO A 372 12.39 -3.89 -44.52
CA PRO A 372 13.84 -3.83 -44.62
C PRO A 372 14.37 -2.49 -45.17
N SER A 373 13.49 -1.52 -45.45
CA SER A 373 13.86 -0.23 -46.07
C SER A 373 14.24 0.85 -45.07
N GLU A 374 13.92 0.69 -43.78
CA GLU A 374 14.46 1.56 -42.75
C GLU A 374 15.93 1.20 -42.48
N PRO A 375 16.88 2.16 -42.62
CA PRO A 375 18.26 1.92 -42.19
C PRO A 375 18.21 1.54 -40.72
N PRO A 376 19.03 0.57 -40.26
CA PRO A 376 19.00 0.09 -38.88
C PRO A 376 19.17 1.28 -37.96
N ARG A 377 18.04 1.79 -37.44
CA ARG A 377 18.04 2.76 -36.35
C ARG A 377 18.78 2.01 -35.26
N LYS A 378 20.05 2.39 -35.02
CA LYS A 378 20.92 1.81 -34.00
C LYS A 378 20.01 1.40 -32.87
N LEU A 379 19.82 0.09 -32.67
CA LEU A 379 18.87 -0.45 -31.68
C LEU A 379 18.95 0.50 -30.52
N GLN A 380 17.90 1.30 -30.35
CA GLN A 380 17.88 2.36 -29.34
C GLN A 380 17.84 1.55 -28.07
N ARG A 381 19.04 1.35 -27.56
CA ARG A 381 19.46 0.24 -26.72
C ARG A 381 18.69 0.44 -25.45
N LEU A 382 17.50 -0.18 -25.37
CA LEU A 382 16.41 0.14 -24.44
C LEU A 382 16.98 0.96 -23.29
N ASP A 383 16.90 2.28 -23.42
CA ASP A 383 17.19 3.19 -22.32
C ASP A 383 16.01 3.00 -21.36
N GLY A 384 15.94 1.80 -20.78
CA GLY A 384 14.99 1.46 -19.76
C GLY A 384 15.26 2.41 -18.61
N ASP A 385 14.18 2.97 -18.09
CA ASP A 385 14.21 3.99 -17.05
C ASP A 385 15.15 3.54 -15.93
N TRP A 386 16.32 4.19 -15.87
CA TRP A 386 17.26 4.00 -14.79
C TRP A 386 16.73 4.77 -13.60
N VAL A 387 16.29 4.06 -12.58
CA VAL A 387 15.78 4.65 -11.35
C VAL A 387 16.93 4.72 -10.35
N GLN A 388 17.12 5.89 -9.76
CA GLN A 388 18.10 6.07 -8.70
C GLN A 388 17.61 5.38 -7.43
N ASP A 389 18.42 4.46 -6.89
CA ASP A 389 18.10 3.79 -5.63
C ASP A 389 18.66 4.61 -4.46
N HIS A 390 17.74 5.12 -3.64
CA HIS A 390 18.03 5.93 -2.46
C HIS A 390 18.07 5.12 -1.17
N GLY A 391 18.03 3.78 -1.24
CA GLY A 391 18.11 2.90 -0.08
C GLY A 391 19.32 3.22 0.81
N VAL A 392 19.05 3.43 2.10
CA VAL A 392 20.08 3.60 3.14
C VAL A 392 20.08 2.34 4.00
N HIS A 393 21.15 1.56 3.89
CA HIS A 393 21.36 0.36 4.70
C HIS A 393 22.55 0.58 5.65
N PRO A 394 22.50 0.06 6.90
CA PRO A 394 23.64 0.10 7.82
C PRO A 394 24.79 -0.76 7.28
N ALA A 395 26.05 -0.36 7.49
CA ALA A 395 27.18 -1.16 7.08
C ALA A 395 27.27 -2.44 7.93
N PRO A 396 27.37 -3.63 7.32
CA PRO A 396 27.61 -4.86 8.05
C PRO A 396 28.99 -4.82 8.74
N PRO A 397 29.19 -5.58 9.83
CA PRO A 397 30.51 -5.68 10.46
C PRO A 397 31.49 -6.37 9.51
N GLY A 398 32.55 -5.67 9.13
CA GLY A 398 33.59 -6.20 8.25
C GLY A 398 34.18 -5.12 7.33
N ASP A 399 35.25 -5.49 6.63
CA ASP A 399 35.85 -4.67 5.57
C ASP A 399 35.52 -5.26 4.18
N LEU A 400 36.04 -4.63 3.12
CA LEU A 400 35.91 -5.15 1.74
C LEU A 400 36.55 -6.53 1.54
N ASN A 401 37.42 -6.98 2.45
CA ASN A 401 38.06 -8.29 2.40
C ASN A 401 37.26 -9.37 3.14
N SER A 402 36.11 -9.01 3.75
CA SER A 402 35.24 -9.94 4.46
C SER A 402 34.85 -11.14 3.58
N PRO A 403 34.82 -12.37 4.14
CA PRO A 403 34.40 -13.56 3.41
C PRO A 403 33.00 -13.41 2.81
N LEU A 404 32.13 -12.60 3.43
CA LEU A 404 30.79 -12.32 2.90
C LEU A 404 30.84 -11.58 1.55
N ILE A 405 31.72 -10.59 1.41
CA ILE A 405 31.91 -9.86 0.15
C ILE A 405 32.55 -10.80 -0.88
N GLN A 406 33.51 -11.64 -0.49
CA GLN A 406 34.09 -12.63 -1.39
C GLN A 406 33.04 -13.62 -1.93
N CYS A 407 32.17 -14.13 -1.05
CA CYS A 407 31.03 -14.97 -1.44
C CYS A 407 30.10 -14.22 -2.41
N LEU A 408 29.75 -12.96 -2.14
CA LEU A 408 28.90 -12.17 -3.05
C LEU A 408 29.53 -12.05 -4.45
N LEU A 409 30.84 -11.77 -4.52
CA LEU A 409 31.57 -11.68 -5.79
C LEU A 409 31.59 -13.01 -6.54
N GLU A 410 31.65 -14.13 -5.83
CA GLU A 410 31.58 -15.48 -6.40
C GLU A 410 30.21 -15.84 -6.96
N HIS A 411 29.13 -15.41 -6.29
CA HIS A 411 27.77 -15.60 -6.77
C HIS A 411 27.45 -14.69 -7.97
N TRP A 412 28.07 -13.52 -8.04
CA TRP A 412 27.91 -12.62 -9.18
C TRP A 412 28.48 -13.19 -10.47
N THR A 413 29.75 -13.61 -10.47
CA THR A 413 30.41 -14.10 -11.68
C THR A 413 31.43 -15.20 -11.39
N ARG A 414 31.39 -16.24 -12.23
CA ARG A 414 32.41 -17.30 -12.21
C ARG A 414 33.71 -16.86 -12.87
N ASP A 415 33.70 -15.77 -13.64
CA ASP A 415 34.87 -15.26 -14.33
C ASP A 415 35.85 -14.58 -13.34
N LYS A 416 37.02 -15.19 -13.19
CA LYS A 416 38.09 -14.68 -12.33
C LYS A 416 38.64 -13.33 -12.79
N VAL A 417 38.59 -13.03 -14.09
CA VAL A 417 39.07 -11.76 -14.65
C VAL A 417 38.14 -10.63 -14.25
N GLN A 418 36.82 -10.82 -14.38
CA GLN A 418 35.82 -9.85 -13.93
C GLN A 418 35.87 -9.61 -12.42
N ARG A 419 35.99 -10.68 -11.61
CA ARG A 419 36.16 -10.53 -10.15
C ARG A 419 37.41 -9.72 -9.79
N ARG A 420 38.54 -9.98 -10.46
CA ARG A 420 39.78 -9.22 -10.25
C ARG A 420 39.63 -7.76 -10.66
N ALA A 421 39.04 -7.50 -11.83
CA ALA A 421 38.80 -6.14 -12.31
C ALA A 421 37.89 -5.34 -11.36
N LEU A 422 36.87 -5.98 -10.78
CA LEU A 422 36.02 -5.35 -9.77
C LEU A 422 36.77 -5.09 -8.45
N ALA A 423 37.59 -6.04 -7.98
CA ALA A 423 38.41 -5.85 -6.79
C ALA A 423 39.42 -4.69 -6.97
N GLU A 424 40.06 -4.60 -8.14
CA GLU A 424 40.95 -3.50 -8.51
C GLU A 424 40.19 -2.17 -8.58
N TRP A 425 38.98 -2.16 -9.12
CA TRP A 425 38.11 -0.98 -9.13
C TRP A 425 37.75 -0.54 -7.71
N LEU A 426 37.32 -1.46 -6.84
CA LEU A 426 36.99 -1.17 -5.44
C LEU A 426 38.18 -0.61 -4.68
N GLN A 427 39.36 -1.21 -4.86
CA GLN A 427 40.59 -0.73 -4.23
C GLN A 427 40.97 0.67 -4.76
N GLY A 428 40.83 0.90 -6.07
CA GLY A 428 41.06 2.22 -6.66
C GLY A 428 40.12 3.29 -6.10
N VAL A 429 38.85 2.95 -5.92
CA VAL A 429 37.82 3.83 -5.35
C VAL A 429 38.11 4.18 -3.89
N VAL A 430 38.57 3.21 -3.09
CA VAL A 430 38.94 3.43 -1.68
C VAL A 430 40.24 4.22 -1.53
N CYS A 431 41.24 3.98 -2.38
CA CYS A 431 42.54 4.63 -2.29
C CYS A 431 42.59 6.04 -2.92
N GLU A 432 41.47 6.59 -3.39
CA GLU A 432 41.35 7.88 -4.14
C GLU A 432 42.25 7.99 -5.40
N ASN A 433 42.98 6.94 -5.75
CA ASN A 433 43.99 6.89 -6.81
C ASN A 433 43.48 6.20 -8.09
N ALA A 434 42.17 6.02 -8.22
CA ALA A 434 41.60 5.38 -9.40
C ALA A 434 41.91 6.19 -10.68
N SER A 435 42.84 5.66 -11.49
CA SER A 435 43.02 6.05 -12.90
C SER A 435 41.91 5.48 -13.81
N GLY A 436 40.90 4.80 -13.23
CA GLY A 436 39.82 4.14 -13.95
C GLY A 436 38.55 4.99 -14.10
N PRO A 437 37.56 4.50 -14.86
CA PRO A 437 36.26 5.13 -14.98
C PRO A 437 35.55 5.18 -13.61
N PRO A 438 34.93 6.32 -13.24
CA PRO A 438 34.22 6.47 -11.96
C PRO A 438 32.94 5.63 -11.87
N THR A 439 32.49 5.12 -13.01
CA THR A 439 31.22 4.41 -13.15
C THR A 439 31.49 2.93 -13.42
N LEU A 440 30.94 2.07 -12.58
CA LEU A 440 30.95 0.63 -12.73
C LEU A 440 29.57 0.14 -13.15
N ARG A 441 29.51 -0.62 -14.24
CA ARG A 441 28.27 -1.21 -14.73
C ARG A 441 28.29 -2.73 -14.52
N LEU A 442 27.26 -3.22 -13.87
CA LEU A 442 27.03 -4.62 -13.56
C LEU A 442 25.75 -5.07 -14.28
N ASP A 443 25.91 -5.83 -15.35
CA ASP A 443 24.78 -6.31 -16.15
C ASP A 443 24.33 -7.71 -15.66
N ARG A 444 23.02 -8.00 -15.82
CA ARG A 444 22.42 -9.34 -15.65
C ARG A 444 22.61 -9.96 -14.25
N LEU A 445 22.50 -9.17 -13.20
CA LEU A 445 22.59 -9.64 -11.82
C LEU A 445 21.31 -10.36 -11.39
N SER A 446 21.38 -11.49 -10.69
CA SER A 446 20.17 -11.99 -10.00
C SER A 446 19.68 -10.98 -8.96
N SER A 447 18.39 -11.02 -8.63
CA SER A 447 17.80 -10.15 -7.61
C SER A 447 18.58 -10.21 -6.28
N GLU A 448 18.96 -11.40 -5.84
CA GLU A 448 19.78 -11.64 -4.64
C GLU A 448 21.16 -10.99 -4.71
N VAL A 449 21.88 -11.17 -5.82
CA VAL A 449 23.21 -10.58 -6.01
C VAL A 449 23.10 -9.06 -6.07
N SER A 450 22.10 -8.53 -6.78
CA SER A 450 21.86 -7.08 -6.85
C SER A 450 21.56 -6.49 -5.47
N ALA A 451 20.75 -7.17 -4.65
CA ALA A 451 20.46 -6.77 -3.29
C ALA A 451 21.72 -6.83 -2.42
N GLY A 452 22.55 -7.87 -2.57
CA GLY A 452 23.84 -7.97 -1.87
C GLY A 452 24.79 -6.81 -2.18
N PHE A 453 24.86 -6.36 -3.44
CA PHE A 453 25.64 -5.17 -3.80
C PHE A 453 25.11 -3.91 -3.10
N VAL A 454 23.79 -3.70 -3.11
CA VAL A 454 23.13 -2.52 -2.52
C VAL A 454 23.18 -2.53 -0.98
N GLN A 455 23.04 -3.69 -0.35
CA GLN A 455 22.88 -3.83 1.10
C GLN A 455 24.19 -4.12 1.84
N LEU A 456 25.19 -4.70 1.18
CA LEU A 456 26.47 -5.05 1.81
C LEU A 456 27.60 -4.16 1.31
N LEU A 457 27.82 -4.12 -0.01
CA LEU A 457 28.99 -3.45 -0.58
C LEU A 457 28.88 -1.91 -0.50
N VAL A 458 27.75 -1.34 -0.94
CA VAL A 458 27.58 0.12 -0.97
C VAL A 458 27.63 0.74 0.44
N PRO A 459 27.02 0.16 1.48
CA PRO A 459 27.13 0.68 2.85
C PRO A 459 28.57 0.65 3.39
N ILE A 460 29.35 -0.39 3.10
CA ILE A 460 30.79 -0.44 3.47
C ILE A 460 31.54 0.71 2.78
N LEU A 461 31.33 0.91 1.48
CA LEU A 461 31.96 2.00 0.73
C LEU A 461 31.58 3.38 1.31
N ARG A 462 30.30 3.61 1.63
CA ARG A 462 29.80 4.88 2.16
C ARG A 462 30.25 5.15 3.59
N GLN A 463 30.10 4.19 4.50
CA GLN A 463 30.26 4.41 5.95
C GLN A 463 31.69 4.14 6.43
N VAL A 464 32.33 3.07 5.93
CA VAL A 464 33.68 2.68 6.37
C VAL A 464 34.74 3.45 5.60
N HIS A 465 34.54 3.66 4.30
CA HIS A 465 35.52 4.30 3.43
C HIS A 465 35.17 5.74 3.02
N GLY A 466 33.98 6.25 3.37
CA GLY A 466 33.61 7.64 3.09
C GLY A 466 33.35 7.95 1.61
N VAL A 467 33.10 6.93 0.79
CA VAL A 467 32.93 7.06 -0.66
C VAL A 467 31.46 7.32 -0.99
N ASN A 468 31.17 8.40 -1.72
CA ASN A 468 29.81 8.71 -2.15
C ASN A 468 29.44 7.99 -3.45
N VAL A 469 28.80 6.83 -3.31
CA VAL A 469 28.31 6.00 -4.42
C VAL A 469 26.84 6.28 -4.68
N THR A 470 26.48 6.67 -5.90
CA THR A 470 25.09 6.69 -6.39
C THR A 470 24.78 5.38 -7.10
N ILE A 471 23.59 4.84 -6.83
CA ILE A 471 23.14 3.57 -7.39
C ILE A 471 22.05 3.89 -8.39
N MET A 472 22.21 3.44 -9.63
CA MET A 472 21.12 3.43 -10.60
C MET A 472 20.75 1.98 -10.89
N LYS A 473 19.48 1.65 -10.67
CA LYS A 473 18.92 0.35 -10.98
C LYS A 473 18.02 0.49 -12.19
N ARG A 474 18.17 -0.39 -13.18
CA ARG A 474 17.25 -0.40 -14.31
C ARG A 474 15.87 -0.88 -13.81
N ALA A 475 14.82 -0.08 -14.02
CA ALA A 475 13.44 -0.50 -13.77
C ALA A 475 13.04 -1.56 -14.81
N SER A 476 13.44 -2.81 -14.55
CA SER A 476 13.07 -3.95 -15.37
C SER A 476 12.49 -5.03 -14.48
N MET A 477 11.32 -5.55 -14.85
CA MET A 477 10.62 -6.63 -14.14
C MET A 477 11.25 -8.02 -14.38
N HIS A 478 12.44 -8.08 -14.99
CA HIS A 478 13.12 -9.35 -15.19
C HIS A 478 13.77 -9.84 -13.90
N VAL A 479 13.89 -11.17 -13.77
CA VAL A 479 14.64 -11.85 -12.68
C VAL A 479 16.09 -11.34 -12.57
N LEU A 480 16.61 -10.76 -13.66
CA LEU A 480 17.93 -10.17 -13.74
C LEU A 480 17.86 -8.63 -13.72
N SER A 481 18.56 -8.00 -12.78
CA SER A 481 18.70 -6.56 -12.62
C SER A 481 20.04 -6.07 -13.21
N ASP A 482 20.02 -4.93 -13.88
CA ASP A 482 21.25 -4.20 -14.22
C ASP A 482 21.47 -3.10 -13.17
N LEU A 483 22.69 -3.00 -12.64
CA LEU A 483 23.11 -1.97 -11.69
C LEU A 483 24.23 -1.11 -12.28
N ILE A 484 24.14 0.19 -12.06
CA ILE A 484 25.25 1.13 -12.28
C ILE A 484 25.60 1.74 -10.92
N LEU A 485 26.86 1.60 -10.53
CA LEU A 485 27.45 2.24 -9.36
C LEU A 485 28.31 3.39 -9.86
N ASP A 486 27.89 4.62 -9.58
CA ASP A 486 28.63 5.81 -9.99
C ASP A 486 29.24 6.49 -8.76
N VAL A 487 30.57 6.67 -8.79
CA VAL A 487 31.31 7.24 -7.67
C VAL A 487 31.46 8.72 -7.88
N SER A 488 30.69 9.49 -7.13
CA SER A 488 30.78 10.95 -7.17
C SER A 488 32.00 11.42 -6.39
N LYS A 489 32.87 12.22 -7.03
CA LYS A 489 34.05 12.85 -6.37
C LYS A 489 33.67 13.94 -5.36
N ALA A 490 32.37 14.21 -5.19
CA ALA A 490 31.89 15.15 -4.19
C ALA A 490 32.12 14.52 -2.81
N LYS A 491 33.19 14.98 -2.14
CA LYS A 491 33.47 14.64 -0.75
C LYS A 491 32.30 15.13 0.10
N VAL A 492 31.39 14.21 0.42
CA VAL A 492 30.35 14.48 1.41
C VAL A 492 31.09 14.76 2.72
N PRO A 493 30.90 15.92 3.37
CA PRO A 493 31.49 16.16 4.68
C PRO A 493 30.90 15.13 5.63
N ILE A 494 31.68 14.08 5.91
CA ILE A 494 31.35 13.08 6.91
C ILE A 494 31.24 13.86 8.22
N ALA A 495 30.02 14.02 8.71
CA ALA A 495 29.82 14.45 10.09
C ALA A 495 30.51 13.38 10.94
N THR A 496 31.63 13.74 11.56
CA THR A 496 32.38 12.90 12.48
C THR A 496 31.51 12.64 13.72
N SER A 497 30.54 11.73 13.61
CA SER A 497 29.95 11.06 14.76
C SER A 497 30.81 9.83 15.04
N THR A 498 31.94 10.05 15.71
CA THR A 498 32.83 9.00 16.19
C THR A 498 32.05 8.14 17.20
N PRO A 499 31.73 6.85 16.93
CA PRO A 499 31.36 5.94 17.99
C PRO A 499 32.68 5.43 18.57
N HIS A 500 33.17 6.10 19.63
CA HIS A 500 34.29 5.60 20.39
C HIS A 500 33.89 4.24 20.99
N PHE A 501 34.48 3.17 20.48
CA PHE A 501 34.49 1.85 21.09
C PHE A 501 34.93 1.99 22.56
N LEU A 502 33.98 1.82 23.48
CA LEU A 502 34.22 1.62 24.91
C LEU A 502 34.67 0.16 25.14
N VAL A 503 35.94 -0.15 24.86
CA VAL A 503 36.51 -1.46 25.26
C VAL A 503 37.77 -1.34 26.14
N ASP A 504 38.44 -0.19 26.22
CA ASP A 504 39.76 -0.13 26.92
C ASP A 504 39.79 0.57 28.29
N ARG A 505 38.67 0.68 29.02
CA ARG A 505 38.64 1.37 30.33
C ARG A 505 38.38 0.50 31.57
N LEU A 506 38.82 -0.76 31.55
CA LEU A 506 38.81 -1.64 32.74
C LEU A 506 40.16 -2.26 33.15
N VAL A 507 41.30 -1.82 32.61
CA VAL A 507 42.62 -2.38 32.99
C VAL A 507 43.57 -1.38 33.71
N SER A 508 43.16 -0.12 33.96
CA SER A 508 44.07 0.91 34.50
C SER A 508 43.73 1.46 35.90
N VAL A 509 43.04 0.72 36.78
CA VAL A 509 42.77 1.17 38.17
C VAL A 509 43.30 0.20 39.25
N ALA A 510 44.06 -0.84 38.90
CA ALA A 510 44.67 -1.76 39.85
C ALA A 510 46.19 -1.54 40.03
N ALA A 511 46.66 -0.29 40.16
CA ALA A 511 48.07 -0.01 40.49
C ALA A 511 48.29 1.39 41.09
N SER A 512 47.49 1.83 42.08
CA SER A 512 47.79 3.03 42.86
C SER A 512 46.98 3.06 44.16
N SER A 513 47.26 2.16 45.11
CA SER A 513 46.83 2.28 46.52
C SER A 513 47.62 1.30 47.40
N THR A 514 48.93 1.54 47.51
CA THR A 514 49.77 0.94 48.57
C THR A 514 50.56 2.05 49.24
N SER A 515 49.99 2.70 50.26
CA SER A 515 50.76 3.19 51.42
C SER A 515 49.89 3.81 52.51
N SER A 516 50.21 3.47 53.76
CA SER A 516 49.83 4.11 55.03
C SER A 516 48.38 3.82 55.48
N PHE A 517 48.10 3.04 56.53
CA PHE A 517 48.60 3.16 57.90
C PHE A 517 48.35 1.87 58.72
N SER A 518 49.30 1.49 59.56
CA SER A 518 49.10 0.71 60.79
C SER A 518 50.24 1.05 61.74
N PHE A 519 49.85 1.37 62.97
CA PHE A 519 50.56 1.96 64.12
C PHE A 519 50.81 3.48 64.07
#